data_AF-A0A537KFM0-F1
#
_entry.id   AF-A0A537KFM0-F1
#
_cell.length_a   1.000
_cell.length_b   1.000
_cell.length_c   1.000
_cell.angle_alpha   90.00
_cell.angle_beta   90.00
_cell.angle_gamma   90.00
#
_symmetry.space_group_name_H-M   'P 1'
#
loop_
_entity.id
_entity.type
_entity.pdbx_description
1 polymer ?
#
loop_
_entity_poly.entity_id
_entity_poly.type
_entity_poly.pdbx_seq_one_letter_code
_entity_poly.pdbx_strand_id
1 'polypeptide(L)'
;MSKKYKIKKKIAVPERSSESKPAQVAGPAKPKTASTLILFDRKTKVFLFILLSVYLLLSSLKIHTSNIANWDLFFGLEKSESVLAGKPRFIRMDEWMISSTGAIGQYNAGMPLKNGSVGELNAPVVWGLPVKDVSTILRPNLWSYFIFDVERAFAFSWNFNIFFFLISTFLLFMLLTKNNFWLSVTGTFFIFFSGGLQWWSYFIGNYMLYLNGLFISFAYLLYNKKRGPMIIAGLVFILSAYGFIFNLYPPFQVPLLYLYLFLFAGFLLQRKNFQIIKEN
;
A
#
# COMPACT_ATOMS: atom_id res chain seq x y z
N MET A 1 -2.52 17.06 -108.18
CA MET A 1 -2.59 15.88 -107.29
C MET A 1 -1.85 16.16 -105.99
N SER A 2 -2.44 15.80 -104.85
CA SER A 2 -1.80 15.52 -103.54
C SER A 2 -1.31 16.66 -102.62
N LYS A 3 -2.22 17.04 -101.72
CA LYS A 3 -2.11 17.13 -100.25
C LYS A 3 -1.00 17.98 -99.58
N LYS A 4 -1.46 19.11 -99.04
CA LYS A 4 -0.89 19.85 -97.90
C LYS A 4 -0.81 18.96 -96.64
N TYR A 5 0.35 18.96 -95.96
CA TYR A 5 0.45 18.56 -94.55
C TYR A 5 0.89 19.77 -93.72
N LYS A 6 -0.03 20.27 -92.89
CA LYS A 6 0.19 21.26 -91.82
C LYS A 6 0.59 20.50 -90.56
N ILE A 7 1.78 20.75 -90.01
CA ILE A 7 2.15 20.30 -88.67
C ILE A 7 1.83 21.46 -87.70
N LYS A 8 0.72 21.33 -86.94
CA LYS A 8 0.42 22.18 -85.78
C LYS A 8 1.08 21.57 -84.56
N LYS A 9 2.14 22.19 -84.02
CA LYS A 9 2.67 21.88 -82.69
C LYS A 9 1.79 22.61 -81.65
N LYS A 10 0.87 21.88 -81.01
CA LYS A 10 0.08 22.37 -79.87
C LYS A 10 0.98 22.27 -78.63
N ILE A 11 1.39 23.41 -78.07
CA ILE A 11 2.03 23.45 -76.76
C ILE A 11 0.93 23.22 -75.73
N ALA A 12 0.98 22.09 -75.02
CA ALA A 12 0.08 21.81 -73.92
C ALA A 12 0.56 22.55 -72.67
N VAL A 13 -0.23 23.52 -72.20
CA VAL A 13 -0.08 24.12 -70.88
C VAL A 13 -0.67 23.13 -69.88
N PRO A 14 0.09 22.61 -68.91
CA PRO A 14 -0.47 21.71 -67.92
C PRO A 14 -1.41 22.48 -66.99
N GLU A 15 -2.62 21.94 -66.86
CA GLU A 15 -3.70 22.43 -66.00
C GLU A 15 -3.26 22.39 -64.53
N ARG A 16 -3.47 23.49 -63.80
CA ARG A 16 -3.08 23.64 -62.39
C ARG A 16 -3.94 22.71 -61.54
N SER A 17 -3.40 21.55 -61.19
CA SER A 17 -4.08 20.56 -60.35
C SER A 17 -4.35 21.10 -58.94
N SER A 18 -5.63 21.24 -58.63
CA SER A 18 -6.29 21.14 -57.33
C SER A 18 -5.64 21.82 -56.12
N GLU A 19 -6.35 22.83 -55.62
CA GLU A 19 -6.26 23.34 -54.25
C GLU A 19 -6.17 22.19 -53.23
N SER A 20 -5.03 22.11 -52.54
CA SER A 20 -4.92 21.31 -51.33
C SER A 20 -5.84 21.91 -50.25
N LYS A 21 -6.87 21.17 -49.85
CA LYS A 21 -7.68 21.50 -48.66
C LYS A 21 -6.73 21.82 -47.49
N PRO A 22 -6.94 22.92 -46.73
CA PRO A 22 -6.14 23.19 -45.57
C PRO A 22 -6.21 22.00 -44.61
N ALA A 23 -5.06 21.52 -44.15
CA ALA A 23 -5.00 20.53 -43.09
C ALA A 23 -5.82 21.06 -41.90
N GLN A 24 -6.83 20.29 -41.48
CA GLN A 24 -7.53 20.57 -40.23
C GLN A 24 -6.48 20.52 -39.11
N VAL A 25 -6.09 21.69 -38.64
CA VAL A 25 -5.31 21.83 -37.41
C VAL A 25 -6.15 21.19 -36.32
N ALA A 26 -5.71 20.03 -35.82
CA ALA A 26 -6.33 19.38 -34.69
C ALA A 26 -6.45 20.42 -33.58
N GLY A 27 -7.67 20.84 -33.27
CA GLY A 27 -7.93 21.77 -32.18
C GLY A 27 -7.30 21.22 -30.88
N PRO A 28 -6.95 22.10 -29.93
CA PRO A 28 -6.31 21.68 -28.69
C PRO A 28 -7.08 20.52 -28.10
N ALA A 29 -6.38 19.41 -27.87
CA ALA A 29 -6.96 18.19 -27.31
C ALA A 29 -7.76 18.59 -26.06
N LYS A 30 -9.07 18.29 -26.08
CA LYS A 30 -9.97 18.56 -24.94
C LYS A 30 -9.26 18.14 -23.64
N PRO A 31 -9.23 18.99 -22.61
CA PRO A 31 -8.52 18.69 -21.37
C PRO A 31 -8.97 17.32 -20.89
N LYS A 32 -8.01 16.39 -20.80
CA LYS A 32 -8.24 15.02 -20.33
C LYS A 32 -9.06 15.11 -19.04
N THR A 33 -10.24 14.49 -19.11
CA THR A 33 -11.19 14.23 -18.04
C THR A 33 -10.49 14.10 -16.68
N ALA A 34 -11.01 14.81 -15.67
CA ALA A 34 -10.56 14.88 -14.28
C ALA A 34 -9.60 13.72 -13.91
N SER A 35 -8.30 14.01 -13.85
CA SER A 35 -7.27 13.01 -13.60
C SER A 35 -7.59 12.31 -12.28
N THR A 36 -7.94 11.03 -12.34
CA THR A 36 -8.09 10.20 -11.13
C THR A 36 -6.76 10.20 -10.38
N LEU A 37 -6.78 10.37 -9.06
CA LEU A 37 -5.55 10.51 -8.25
C LEU A 37 -4.61 9.32 -8.47
N ILE A 38 -5.12 8.10 -8.24
CA ILE A 38 -4.42 6.85 -8.52
C ILE A 38 -5.11 6.13 -9.69
N LEU A 39 -4.33 5.72 -10.68
CA LEU A 39 -4.77 4.97 -11.85
C LEU A 39 -4.78 3.46 -11.54
N PHE A 40 -5.98 2.91 -11.38
CA PHE A 40 -6.21 1.48 -11.25
C PHE A 40 -6.38 0.81 -12.62
N ASP A 41 -5.31 0.87 -13.43
CA ASP A 41 -5.23 0.14 -14.70
C ASP A 41 -5.03 -1.37 -14.49
N ARG A 42 -4.86 -2.13 -15.58
CA ARG A 42 -4.66 -3.58 -15.51
C ARG A 42 -3.42 -3.95 -14.68
N LYS A 43 -2.31 -3.22 -14.80
CA LYS A 43 -1.05 -3.53 -14.11
C LYS A 43 -1.20 -3.32 -12.61
N THR A 44 -1.73 -2.15 -12.21
CA THR A 44 -2.02 -1.81 -10.82
C THR A 44 -2.96 -2.85 -10.20
N LYS A 45 -4.05 -3.20 -10.89
CA LYS A 45 -5.03 -4.20 -10.39
C LYS A 45 -4.41 -5.59 -10.24
N VAL A 46 -3.66 -6.06 -11.23
CA VAL A 46 -2.99 -7.37 -11.18
C VAL A 46 -1.97 -7.40 -10.03
N PHE A 47 -1.18 -6.35 -9.86
CA PHE A 47 -0.21 -6.27 -8.77
C PHE A 47 -0.87 -6.34 -7.39
N LEU A 48 -1.92 -5.53 -7.16
CA LEU A 48 -2.69 -5.55 -5.91
C LEU A 48 -3.37 -6.91 -5.69
N PHE A 49 -3.91 -7.52 -6.74
CA PHE A 49 -4.51 -8.84 -6.68
C PHE A 49 -3.47 -9.89 -6.27
N ILE A 50 -2.28 -9.90 -6.88
CA ILE A 50 -1.20 -10.82 -6.50
C ILE A 50 -0.84 -10.66 -5.02
N LEU A 51 -0.64 -9.43 -4.53
CA LEU A 51 -0.33 -9.20 -3.11
C LEU A 51 -1.43 -9.74 -2.19
N LEU A 52 -2.69 -9.50 -2.51
CA LEU A 52 -3.83 -10.00 -1.73
C LEU A 52 -3.96 -11.53 -1.82
N SER A 53 -3.76 -12.13 -2.99
CA SER A 53 -3.80 -13.58 -3.18
C SER A 53 -2.70 -14.28 -2.39
N VAL A 54 -1.47 -13.75 -2.40
CA VAL A 54 -0.36 -14.31 -1.63
C VAL A 54 -0.61 -14.14 -0.13
N TYR A 55 -1.09 -12.97 0.31
CA TYR A 55 -1.51 -12.74 1.70
C TYR A 55 -2.50 -13.81 2.17
N LEU A 56 -3.57 -14.04 1.41
CA LEU A 56 -4.61 -15.00 1.75
C LEU A 56 -4.05 -16.43 1.74
N LEU A 57 -3.30 -16.80 0.70
CA LEU A 57 -2.72 -18.14 0.55
C LEU A 57 -1.79 -18.48 1.71
N LEU A 58 -0.81 -17.62 2.02
CA LEU A 58 0.14 -17.88 3.11
C LEU A 58 -0.59 -17.96 4.46
N SER A 59 -1.50 -17.04 4.73
CA SER A 59 -2.23 -17.01 5.99
C SER A 59 -3.17 -18.22 6.17
N SER A 60 -3.84 -18.65 5.10
CA SER A 60 -4.67 -19.87 5.11
C SER A 60 -3.85 -21.14 5.34
N LEU A 61 -2.61 -21.17 4.84
CA LEU A 61 -1.65 -22.24 5.06
C LEU A 61 -0.87 -22.11 6.38
N LYS A 62 -1.22 -21.15 7.24
CA LYS A 62 -0.56 -20.88 8.53
C LYS A 62 0.91 -20.47 8.40
N ILE A 63 1.31 -19.98 7.22
CA ILE A 63 2.69 -19.58 6.94
C ILE A 63 2.90 -18.13 7.35
N HIS A 64 3.91 -17.90 8.19
CA HIS A 64 4.35 -16.58 8.61
C HIS A 64 5.88 -16.54 8.76
N THR A 65 6.45 -15.33 8.90
CA THR A 65 7.91 -15.15 9.03
C THR A 65 8.36 -14.84 10.45
N SER A 66 7.50 -15.03 11.45
CA SER A 66 7.89 -14.94 12.86
C SER A 66 8.94 -16.00 13.19
N ASN A 67 9.84 -15.65 14.10
CA ASN A 67 10.92 -16.52 14.55
C ASN A 67 10.52 -17.34 15.80
N ILE A 68 9.21 -17.63 15.93
CA ILE A 68 8.61 -18.29 17.09
C ILE A 68 9.15 -19.70 17.34
N ALA A 69 9.70 -20.36 16.31
CA ALA A 69 10.38 -21.64 16.41
C ALA A 69 11.60 -21.63 17.36
N ASN A 70 12.11 -20.47 17.80
CA ASN A 70 13.09 -20.43 18.89
C ASN A 70 12.54 -20.99 20.22
N TRP A 71 11.21 -21.04 20.39
CA TRP A 71 10.59 -21.64 21.58
C TRP A 71 10.84 -23.14 21.71
N ASP A 72 11.03 -23.84 20.60
CA ASP A 72 11.31 -25.27 20.59
C ASP A 72 12.58 -25.62 21.37
N LEU A 73 13.55 -24.70 21.39
CA LEU A 73 14.80 -24.83 22.15
C LEU A 73 14.55 -24.85 23.67
N PHE A 74 13.54 -24.12 24.16
CA PHE A 74 13.16 -24.13 25.57
C PHE A 74 12.40 -25.40 25.97
N PHE A 75 11.82 -26.11 25.00
CA PHE A 75 11.17 -27.40 25.20
C PHE A 75 12.13 -28.59 24.98
N GLY A 76 13.42 -28.34 24.76
CA GLY A 76 14.43 -29.38 24.53
C GLY A 76 14.31 -30.06 23.17
N LEU A 77 13.61 -29.45 22.21
CA LEU A 77 13.48 -29.98 20.85
C LEU A 77 14.69 -29.55 20.02
N GLU A 78 15.46 -30.52 19.52
CA GLU A 78 16.67 -30.26 18.72
C GLU A 78 16.36 -29.71 17.32
N LYS A 79 15.16 -30.02 16.78
CA LYS A 79 14.71 -29.56 15.47
C LYS A 79 13.24 -29.17 15.50
N SER A 80 12.96 -27.96 15.06
CA SER A 80 11.58 -27.50 14.88
C SER A 80 10.94 -28.16 13.66
N GLU A 81 9.80 -28.82 13.85
CA GLU A 81 8.95 -29.29 12.74
C GLU A 81 8.17 -28.13 12.07
N SER A 82 8.13 -26.95 12.70
CA SER A 82 7.41 -25.78 12.20
C SER A 82 8.19 -24.94 11.18
N VAL A 83 9.49 -25.20 11.01
CA VAL A 83 10.37 -24.41 10.12
C VAL A 83 10.33 -24.96 8.70
N LEU A 84 9.69 -24.21 7.79
CA LEU A 84 9.61 -24.56 6.37
C LEU A 84 10.91 -24.26 5.60
N ALA A 85 11.60 -23.17 5.96
CA ALA A 85 12.81 -22.73 5.29
C ALA A 85 13.72 -21.91 6.21
N GLY A 86 15.04 -22.03 6.01
CA GLY A 86 16.04 -21.32 6.81
C GLY A 86 16.31 -21.99 8.16
N LYS A 87 16.76 -21.19 9.14
CA LYS A 87 16.98 -21.64 10.52
C LYS A 87 16.55 -20.55 11.51
N PRO A 88 15.95 -20.91 12.65
CA PRO A 88 15.67 -19.96 13.72
C PRO A 88 16.96 -19.26 14.15
N ARG A 89 16.83 -17.99 14.53
CA ARG A 89 17.94 -17.19 15.06
C ARG A 89 17.53 -16.57 16.37
N PHE A 90 18.41 -16.57 17.37
CA PHE A 90 18.11 -15.94 18.66
C PHE A 90 18.02 -14.40 18.64
N ILE A 91 18.25 -13.78 17.48
CA ILE A 91 18.07 -12.33 17.33
C ILE A 91 16.57 -11.97 17.36
N ARG A 92 16.30 -10.72 17.75
CA ARG A 92 14.94 -10.16 17.85
C ARG A 92 14.04 -10.88 18.86
N MET A 93 14.58 -11.21 20.04
CA MET A 93 13.79 -11.81 21.13
C MET A 93 12.56 -10.97 21.48
N ASP A 94 12.66 -9.66 21.33
CA ASP A 94 11.55 -8.72 21.50
C ASP A 94 10.38 -8.93 20.52
N GLU A 95 10.60 -9.63 19.41
CA GLU A 95 9.51 -10.11 18.55
C GLU A 95 8.97 -11.46 19.04
N TRP A 96 9.80 -12.51 18.96
CA TRP A 96 9.32 -13.89 19.10
C TRP A 96 9.10 -14.33 20.56
N MET A 97 9.71 -13.67 21.54
CA MET A 97 9.54 -13.95 22.97
C MET A 97 8.52 -13.02 23.65
N ILE A 98 8.23 -11.86 23.05
CA ILE A 98 7.31 -10.85 23.63
C ILE A 98 6.05 -10.71 22.79
N SER A 99 6.16 -10.20 21.55
CA SER A 99 4.97 -9.87 20.76
C SER A 99 4.22 -11.10 20.25
N SER A 100 4.92 -12.10 19.73
CA SER A 100 4.30 -13.28 19.11
C SER A 100 3.68 -14.22 20.14
N THR A 101 4.43 -14.51 21.21
CA THR A 101 3.90 -15.22 22.38
C THR A 101 2.85 -14.43 23.12
N GLY A 102 2.97 -13.11 23.20
CA GLY A 102 1.96 -12.24 23.78
C GLY A 102 0.62 -12.40 23.05
N ALA A 103 0.62 -12.40 21.72
CA ALA A 103 -0.60 -12.62 20.93
C ALA A 103 -1.20 -14.01 21.12
N ILE A 104 -0.38 -15.06 21.14
CA ILE A 104 -0.84 -16.44 21.33
C ILE A 104 -1.36 -16.67 22.76
N GLY A 105 -0.62 -16.21 23.77
CA GLY A 105 -1.02 -16.27 25.17
C GLY A 105 -2.30 -15.47 25.43
N GLN A 106 -2.44 -14.31 24.79
CA GLN A 106 -3.66 -13.51 24.87
C GLN A 106 -4.87 -14.24 24.27
N TYR A 107 -4.70 -14.89 23.11
CA TYR A 107 -5.75 -15.70 22.50
C TYR A 107 -6.16 -16.86 23.41
N ASN A 108 -5.19 -17.62 23.92
CA ASN A 108 -5.41 -18.78 24.78
C ASN A 108 -6.04 -18.41 26.13
N ALA A 109 -5.79 -17.20 26.63
CA ALA A 109 -6.46 -16.67 27.82
C ALA A 109 -7.92 -16.22 27.56
N GLY A 110 -8.44 -16.37 26.33
CA GLY A 110 -9.79 -15.96 25.95
C GLY A 110 -9.92 -14.49 25.53
N MET A 111 -8.79 -13.81 25.27
CA MET A 111 -8.68 -12.40 24.87
C MET A 111 -9.32 -11.39 25.86
N PRO A 112 -9.04 -11.48 27.18
CA PRO A 112 -9.55 -10.53 28.18
C PRO A 112 -8.89 -9.16 28.06
N LEU A 113 -9.56 -8.10 28.53
CA LEU A 113 -8.98 -6.74 28.48
C LEU A 113 -7.67 -6.61 29.28
N LYS A 114 -7.57 -7.34 30.39
CA LYS A 114 -6.38 -7.46 31.23
C LYS A 114 -5.95 -8.92 31.29
N ASN A 115 -4.66 -9.18 31.14
CA ASN A 115 -4.08 -10.52 31.20
C ASN A 115 -2.78 -10.47 31.99
N GLY A 116 -2.81 -10.93 33.25
CA GLY A 116 -1.65 -10.94 34.13
C GLY A 116 -0.43 -11.71 33.58
N SER A 117 -0.66 -12.64 32.64
CA SER A 117 0.43 -13.38 31.96
C SER A 117 1.22 -12.52 30.96
N VAL A 118 0.63 -11.42 30.50
CA VAL A 118 1.22 -10.46 29.55
C VAL A 118 1.55 -9.14 30.26
N GLY A 119 0.82 -8.82 31.33
CA GLY A 119 1.03 -7.67 32.20
C GLY A 119 -0.26 -7.13 32.80
N GLU A 120 -0.13 -6.30 33.83
CA GLU A 120 -1.27 -5.72 34.57
C GLU A 120 -2.01 -4.59 33.82
N LEU A 121 -1.38 -4.05 32.77
CA LEU A 121 -1.94 -2.97 31.96
C LEU A 121 -2.90 -3.51 30.89
N ASN A 122 -3.74 -2.63 30.35
CA ASN A 122 -4.67 -2.99 29.29
C ASN A 122 -3.90 -3.45 28.03
N ALA A 123 -4.08 -4.73 27.68
CA ALA A 123 -3.37 -5.40 26.58
C ALA A 123 -3.45 -4.67 25.22
N PRO A 124 -4.56 -4.00 24.83
CA PRO A 124 -4.67 -3.31 23.55
C PRO A 124 -3.81 -2.05 23.45
N VAL A 125 -3.61 -1.37 24.58
CA VAL A 125 -2.95 -0.06 24.63
C VAL A 125 -1.43 -0.24 24.67
N VAL A 126 -0.96 -1.21 25.45
CA VAL A 126 0.48 -1.41 25.68
C VAL A 126 1.12 -2.28 24.61
N TRP A 127 0.42 -3.34 24.19
CA TRP A 127 1.00 -4.38 23.35
C TRP A 127 0.30 -4.55 22.00
N GLY A 128 -0.77 -3.79 21.76
CA GLY A 128 -1.52 -3.91 20.51
C GLY A 128 -2.26 -5.25 20.35
N LEU A 129 -2.47 -5.99 21.45
CA LEU A 129 -2.94 -7.38 21.41
C LEU A 129 -4.45 -7.53 21.18
N PRO A 130 -4.91 -8.71 20.70
CA PRO A 130 -6.32 -8.94 20.47
C PRO A 130 -7.11 -9.05 21.78
N VAL A 131 -8.22 -8.30 21.87
CA VAL A 131 -9.16 -8.34 23.01
C VAL A 131 -10.60 -8.40 22.55
N LYS A 132 -11.48 -9.08 23.29
CA LYS A 132 -12.94 -9.07 23.08
C LYS A 132 -13.57 -7.77 23.61
N ASP A 133 -13.13 -6.66 23.05
CA ASP A 133 -13.60 -5.32 23.39
C ASP A 133 -13.73 -4.46 22.12
N VAL A 134 -14.51 -3.39 22.22
CA VAL A 134 -14.77 -2.43 21.13
C VAL A 134 -13.48 -1.83 20.59
N SER A 135 -12.42 -1.75 21.40
CA SER A 135 -11.09 -1.29 20.97
C SER A 135 -10.45 -2.11 19.84
N THR A 136 -10.91 -3.35 19.60
CA THR A 136 -10.40 -4.18 18.50
C THR A 136 -11.13 -3.94 17.17
N ILE A 137 -12.33 -3.33 17.20
CA ILE A 137 -13.17 -3.16 15.99
C ILE A 137 -12.43 -2.35 14.92
N LEU A 138 -11.68 -1.32 15.30
CA LEU A 138 -10.97 -0.46 14.36
C LEU A 138 -9.54 -0.96 14.04
N ARG A 139 -9.23 -2.21 14.38
CA ARG A 139 -7.92 -2.86 14.17
C ARG A 139 -8.08 -4.09 13.27
N PRO A 140 -8.18 -3.90 11.94
CA PRO A 140 -8.44 -5.00 11.01
C PRO A 140 -7.37 -6.10 11.03
N ASN A 141 -6.15 -5.77 11.43
CA ASN A 141 -5.07 -6.75 11.62
C ASN A 141 -5.36 -7.77 12.74
N LEU A 142 -6.32 -7.49 13.64
CA LEU A 142 -6.66 -8.35 14.77
C LEU A 142 -7.97 -9.14 14.57
N TRP A 143 -8.73 -8.87 13.50
CA TRP A 143 -10.02 -9.51 13.28
C TRP A 143 -9.92 -11.03 13.05
N SER A 144 -8.78 -11.50 12.55
CA SER A 144 -8.52 -12.93 12.35
C SER A 144 -8.63 -13.75 13.64
N TYR A 145 -8.30 -13.16 14.80
CA TYR A 145 -8.39 -13.81 16.12
C TYR A 145 -9.84 -14.07 16.58
N PHE A 146 -10.85 -13.55 15.89
CA PHE A 146 -12.26 -13.84 16.19
C PHE A 146 -12.86 -14.91 15.29
N ILE A 147 -12.15 -15.26 14.21
CA ILE A 147 -12.69 -16.09 13.11
C ILE A 147 -11.98 -17.45 13.05
N PHE A 148 -10.67 -17.48 13.33
CA PHE A 148 -9.82 -18.65 13.10
C PHE A 148 -9.23 -19.22 14.40
N ASP A 149 -8.68 -20.44 14.29
CA ASP A 149 -7.77 -21.01 15.28
C ASP A 149 -6.50 -20.16 15.45
N VAL A 150 -5.82 -20.30 16.59
CA VAL A 150 -4.70 -19.42 16.99
C VAL A 150 -3.58 -19.35 15.95
N GLU A 151 -3.21 -20.46 15.32
CA GLU A 151 -2.12 -20.52 14.33
C GLU A 151 -2.48 -19.74 13.06
N ARG A 152 -3.68 -19.99 12.52
CA ARG A 152 -4.17 -19.22 11.37
C ARG A 152 -4.36 -17.76 11.74
N ALA A 153 -4.98 -17.47 12.87
CA ALA A 153 -5.25 -16.12 13.31
C ALA A 153 -3.96 -15.30 13.43
N PHE A 154 -2.93 -15.90 14.01
CA PHE A 154 -1.59 -15.33 14.11
C PHE A 154 -0.97 -15.11 12.72
N ALA A 155 -1.01 -16.10 11.82
CA ALA A 155 -0.49 -15.96 10.46
C ALA A 155 -1.18 -14.84 9.67
N PHE A 156 -2.51 -14.73 9.76
CA PHE A 156 -3.28 -13.64 9.17
C PHE A 156 -2.86 -12.28 9.73
N SER A 157 -2.75 -12.15 11.06
CA SER A 157 -2.36 -10.90 11.71
C SER A 157 -0.92 -10.49 11.35
N TRP A 158 0.00 -11.46 11.34
CA TRP A 158 1.40 -11.25 10.96
C TRP A 158 1.54 -10.79 9.51
N ASN A 159 0.94 -11.55 8.59
CA ASN A 159 1.02 -11.25 7.17
C ASN A 159 0.27 -9.96 6.83
N PHE A 160 -0.77 -9.58 7.57
CA PHE A 160 -1.45 -8.30 7.39
C PHE A 160 -0.45 -7.15 7.43
N ASN A 161 0.43 -7.13 8.44
CA ASN A 161 1.42 -6.06 8.64
C ASN A 161 2.38 -5.96 7.44
N ILE A 162 2.76 -7.09 6.83
CA ILE A 162 3.64 -7.13 5.66
C ILE A 162 2.91 -6.71 4.39
N PHE A 163 1.80 -7.37 4.05
CA PHE A 163 1.15 -7.19 2.76
C PHE A 163 0.38 -5.88 2.66
N PHE A 164 -0.28 -5.44 3.74
CA PHE A 164 -0.95 -4.13 3.73
C PHE A 164 0.06 -2.99 3.76
N PHE A 165 1.22 -3.16 4.41
CA PHE A 165 2.34 -2.23 4.24
C PHE A 165 2.78 -2.12 2.77
N LEU A 166 2.98 -3.25 2.08
CA LEU A 166 3.36 -3.26 0.66
C LEU A 166 2.30 -2.57 -0.21
N ILE A 167 1.02 -2.89 -0.01
CA ILE A 167 -0.11 -2.29 -0.72
C ILE A 167 -0.15 -0.77 -0.48
N SER A 168 -0.15 -0.35 0.78
CA SER A 168 -0.27 1.07 1.14
C SER A 168 0.93 1.89 0.64
N THR A 169 2.14 1.35 0.73
CA THR A 169 3.37 2.00 0.24
C THR A 169 3.35 2.10 -1.28
N PHE A 170 2.92 1.05 -1.98
CA PHE A 170 2.75 1.09 -3.43
C PHE A 170 1.73 2.14 -3.86
N LEU A 171 0.58 2.21 -3.20
CA LEU A 171 -0.44 3.22 -3.49
C LEU A 171 0.05 4.64 -3.18
N LEU A 172 0.84 4.83 -2.12
CA LEU A 172 1.47 6.10 -1.82
C LEU A 172 2.46 6.50 -2.93
N PHE A 173 3.32 5.58 -3.38
CA PHE A 173 4.22 5.89 -4.49
C PHE A 173 3.49 6.11 -5.81
N MET A 174 2.39 5.42 -6.09
CA MET A 174 1.56 5.73 -7.27
C MET A 174 1.05 7.18 -7.21
N LEU A 175 0.70 7.68 -6.02
CA LEU A 175 0.30 9.07 -5.84
C LEU A 175 1.47 10.04 -6.03
N LEU A 176 2.64 9.76 -5.43
CA LEU A 176 3.81 10.65 -5.45
C LEU A 176 4.54 10.66 -6.80
N THR A 177 4.56 9.53 -7.51
CA THR A 177 5.26 9.34 -8.79
C THR A 177 4.36 9.60 -10.00
N LYS A 178 3.18 10.19 -9.78
CA LYS A 178 2.19 10.51 -10.83
C LYS A 178 1.78 9.28 -11.64
N ASN A 179 1.52 8.17 -10.95
CA ASN A 179 1.10 6.87 -11.49
C ASN A 179 2.16 6.14 -12.32
N ASN A 180 3.46 6.38 -12.07
CA ASN A 180 4.50 5.54 -12.64
C ASN A 180 4.54 4.19 -11.91
N PHE A 181 3.95 3.17 -12.55
CA PHE A 181 3.84 1.82 -11.99
C PHE A 181 5.18 1.22 -11.57
N TRP A 182 6.17 1.21 -12.46
CA TRP A 182 7.45 0.55 -12.20
C TRP A 182 8.25 1.27 -11.12
N LEU A 183 8.25 2.61 -11.13
CA LEU A 183 8.89 3.38 -10.07
C LEU A 183 8.21 3.13 -8.71
N SER A 184 6.88 2.97 -8.70
CA SER A 184 6.13 2.69 -7.49
C SER A 184 6.40 1.29 -6.94
N VAL A 185 6.46 0.28 -7.80
CA VAL A 185 6.82 -1.10 -7.41
C VAL A 185 8.25 -1.13 -6.87
N THR A 186 9.21 -0.56 -7.60
CA THR A 186 10.62 -0.54 -7.17
C THR A 186 10.78 0.23 -5.86
N GLY A 187 10.13 1.39 -5.71
CA GLY A 187 10.14 2.16 -4.48
C GLY A 187 9.58 1.38 -3.29
N THR A 188 8.46 0.68 -3.48
CA THR A 188 7.85 -0.15 -2.42
C THR A 188 8.80 -1.24 -1.95
N PHE A 189 9.40 -2.01 -2.87
CA PHE A 189 10.33 -3.08 -2.49
C PHE A 189 11.65 -2.54 -1.94
N PHE A 190 12.11 -1.38 -2.42
CA PHE A 190 13.29 -0.72 -1.88
C PHE A 190 13.10 -0.35 -0.39
N ILE A 191 11.96 0.23 -0.03
CA ILE A 191 11.63 0.49 1.38
C ILE A 191 11.42 -0.82 2.13
N PHE A 192 10.75 -1.80 1.51
CA PHE A 192 10.50 -3.10 2.15
C PHE A 192 11.79 -3.79 2.58
N PHE A 193 12.79 -3.84 1.71
CA PHE A 193 14.08 -4.47 2.00
C PHE A 193 15.09 -3.54 2.69
N SER A 194 14.69 -2.31 3.06
CA SER A 194 15.57 -1.40 3.78
C SER A 194 15.86 -1.92 5.20
N GLY A 195 17.09 -1.70 5.68
CA GLY A 195 17.48 -2.11 7.03
C GLY A 195 16.60 -1.51 8.13
N GLY A 196 16.11 -0.27 7.93
CA GLY A 196 15.21 0.40 8.85
C GLY A 196 13.87 -0.32 9.01
N LEU A 197 13.26 -0.82 7.92
CA LEU A 197 12.01 -1.57 7.99
C LEU A 197 12.21 -2.99 8.51
N GLN A 198 13.29 -3.65 8.08
CA GLN A 198 13.62 -5.02 8.50
C GLN A 198 13.98 -5.08 9.99
N TRP A 199 14.43 -3.97 10.58
CA TRP A 199 14.65 -3.86 12.00
C TRP A 199 13.35 -4.05 12.78
N TRP A 200 13.41 -4.83 13.85
CA TRP A 200 12.25 -5.17 14.66
C TRP A 200 11.12 -5.87 13.91
N SER A 201 11.45 -6.78 12.99
CA SER A 201 10.46 -7.65 12.36
C SER A 201 9.28 -6.87 11.78
N TYR A 202 9.58 -5.82 11.02
CA TYR A 202 8.60 -4.95 10.37
C TYR A 202 7.76 -4.09 11.31
N PHE A 203 8.14 -3.94 12.58
CA PHE A 203 7.38 -3.16 13.57
C PHE A 203 7.11 -1.73 13.10
N ILE A 204 8.13 -1.04 12.56
CA ILE A 204 7.98 0.32 12.00
C ILE A 204 7.02 0.35 10.80
N GLY A 205 6.88 -0.76 10.08
CA GLY A 205 5.98 -0.92 8.94
C GLY A 205 4.51 -0.73 9.30
N ASN A 206 4.11 -1.04 10.55
CA ASN A 206 2.75 -0.77 11.02
C ASN A 206 2.44 0.73 11.06
N TYR A 207 3.35 1.54 11.57
CA TYR A 207 3.20 3.00 11.61
C TYR A 207 3.16 3.60 10.21
N MET A 208 4.05 3.12 9.33
CA MET A 208 4.07 3.55 7.93
C MET A 208 2.79 3.14 7.20
N LEU A 209 2.25 1.96 7.45
CA LEU A 209 0.95 1.54 6.92
C LEU A 209 -0.16 2.54 7.29
N TYR A 210 -0.28 2.90 8.57
CA TYR A 210 -1.28 3.86 9.00
C TYR A 210 -1.04 5.26 8.42
N LEU A 211 0.20 5.74 8.41
CA LEU A 211 0.51 7.06 7.85
C LEU A 211 0.32 7.10 6.32
N ASN A 212 0.63 6.02 5.59
CA ASN A 212 0.30 5.87 4.18
C ASN A 212 -1.21 5.96 3.97
N GLY A 213 -1.99 5.23 4.78
CA GLY A 213 -3.45 5.24 4.75
C GLY A 213 -4.02 6.64 4.98
N LEU A 214 -3.54 7.36 6.00
CA LEU A 214 -3.89 8.75 6.26
C LEU A 214 -3.54 9.68 5.10
N PHE A 215 -2.34 9.58 4.54
CA PHE A 215 -1.92 10.39 3.41
C PHE A 215 -2.83 10.18 2.20
N ILE A 216 -3.03 8.93 1.79
CA ILE A 216 -3.79 8.57 0.60
C ILE A 216 -5.26 8.96 0.78
N SER A 217 -5.87 8.58 1.90
CA SER A 217 -7.26 8.91 2.19
C SER A 217 -7.48 10.42 2.22
N PHE A 218 -6.60 11.18 2.88
CA PHE A 218 -6.73 12.63 2.94
C PHE A 218 -6.57 13.27 1.56
N ALA A 219 -5.65 12.79 0.72
CA ALA A 219 -5.56 13.23 -0.68
C ALA A 219 -6.86 12.97 -1.46
N TYR A 220 -7.51 11.83 -1.26
CA TYR A 220 -8.81 11.53 -1.86
C TYR A 220 -9.92 12.44 -1.32
N LEU A 221 -9.98 12.69 -0.01
CA LEU A 221 -10.98 13.57 0.59
C LEU A 221 -10.86 15.02 0.09
N LEU A 222 -9.64 15.51 -0.17
CA LEU A 222 -9.40 16.86 -0.69
C LEU A 222 -9.70 17.01 -2.18
N TYR A 223 -9.25 16.06 -3.00
CA TYR A 223 -9.18 16.26 -4.45
C TYR A 223 -10.16 15.42 -5.26
N ASN A 224 -10.69 14.33 -4.71
CA ASN A 224 -11.64 13.49 -5.44
C ASN A 224 -13.07 14.05 -5.35
N LYS A 225 -13.84 13.96 -6.43
CA LYS A 225 -15.23 14.47 -6.48
C LYS A 225 -16.29 13.36 -6.46
N LYS A 226 -15.90 12.10 -6.63
CA LYS A 226 -16.82 10.96 -6.66
C LYS A 226 -17.11 10.48 -5.24
N ARG A 227 -18.40 10.30 -4.90
CA ARG A 227 -18.84 9.86 -3.57
C ARG A 227 -18.24 8.52 -3.14
N GLY A 228 -18.26 7.50 -4.01
CA GLY A 228 -17.76 6.16 -3.69
C GLY A 228 -16.32 6.15 -3.15
N PRO A 229 -15.32 6.64 -3.89
CA PRO A 229 -13.95 6.73 -3.39
C PRO A 229 -13.78 7.63 -2.16
N MET A 230 -14.62 8.66 -1.97
CA MET A 230 -14.58 9.48 -0.75
C MET A 230 -15.06 8.71 0.48
N ILE A 231 -16.10 7.87 0.35
CA ILE A 231 -16.58 7.02 1.46
C ILE A 231 -15.48 6.03 1.85
N ILE A 232 -14.87 5.35 0.87
CA ILE A 232 -13.74 4.44 1.10
C ILE A 232 -12.58 5.19 1.77
N ALA A 233 -12.24 6.39 1.27
CA ALA A 233 -11.20 7.22 1.86
C ALA A 233 -11.53 7.60 3.31
N GLY A 234 -12.77 7.98 3.63
CA GLY A 234 -13.20 8.28 5.00
C GLY A 234 -13.05 7.08 5.94
N LEU A 235 -13.43 5.87 5.49
CA LEU A 235 -13.24 4.65 6.27
C LEU A 235 -11.76 4.34 6.50
N VAL A 236 -10.93 4.41 5.44
CA VAL A 236 -9.48 4.21 5.55
C VAL A 236 -8.85 5.25 6.47
N PHE A 237 -9.30 6.50 6.41
CA PHE A 237 -8.83 7.58 7.29
C PHE A 237 -9.11 7.26 8.75
N ILE A 238 -10.33 6.85 9.10
CA ILE A 238 -10.72 6.51 10.48
C ILE A 238 -9.90 5.32 10.99
N LEU A 239 -9.82 4.23 10.21
CA LEU A 239 -9.05 3.05 10.58
C LEU A 239 -7.56 3.36 10.77
N SER A 240 -7.00 4.18 9.88
CA SER A 240 -5.59 4.56 9.95
C SER A 240 -5.29 5.52 11.09
N ALA A 241 -6.17 6.50 11.35
CA ALA A 241 -6.04 7.40 12.49
C ALA A 241 -6.11 6.62 13.81
N TYR A 242 -7.09 5.73 13.94
CA TYR A 242 -7.23 4.89 15.11
C TYR A 242 -6.01 3.98 15.31
N GLY A 243 -5.59 3.28 14.26
CA GLY A 243 -4.41 2.41 14.30
C GLY A 243 -3.14 3.17 14.68
N PHE A 244 -2.93 4.36 14.11
CA PHE A 244 -1.76 5.19 14.41
C PHE A 244 -1.76 5.69 15.86
N ILE A 245 -2.89 6.19 16.36
CA ILE A 245 -2.98 6.77 17.72
C ILE A 245 -2.86 5.69 18.78
N PHE A 246 -3.59 4.58 18.64
CA PHE A 246 -3.72 3.60 19.71
C PHE A 246 -2.65 2.50 19.68
N ASN A 247 -1.81 2.41 18.64
CA ASN A 247 -0.61 1.58 18.66
C ASN A 247 0.58 2.37 19.23
N LEU A 248 0.51 2.74 20.52
CA LEU A 248 1.37 3.75 21.13
C LEU A 248 2.84 3.33 21.15
N TYR A 249 3.67 4.07 20.41
CA TYR A 249 5.13 4.03 20.52
C TYR A 249 5.71 5.36 20.02
N PRO A 250 5.75 6.39 20.90
CA PRO A 250 6.18 7.74 20.52
C PRO A 250 7.52 7.82 19.76
N PRO A 251 8.54 6.99 20.07
CA PRO A 251 9.81 7.04 19.34
C PRO A 251 9.71 6.79 17.83
N PHE A 252 8.71 6.04 17.35
CA PHE A 252 8.45 5.91 15.90
C PHE A 252 7.35 6.86 15.42
N GLN A 253 6.32 7.10 16.23
CA GLN A 253 5.22 7.98 15.84
C GLN A 253 5.69 9.40 15.56
N VAL A 254 6.52 9.99 16.44
CA VAL A 254 6.92 11.40 16.32
C VAL A 254 7.79 11.65 15.08
N PRO A 255 8.91 10.92 14.85
CA PRO A 255 9.74 11.15 13.67
C PRO A 255 9.01 10.88 12.35
N LEU A 256 8.22 9.80 12.29
CA LEU A 256 7.44 9.49 11.09
C LEU A 256 6.35 10.51 10.84
N LEU A 257 5.70 11.04 11.88
CA LEU A 257 4.72 12.10 11.72
C LEU A 257 5.34 13.35 11.09
N TYR A 258 6.52 13.78 11.56
CA TYR A 258 7.24 14.89 10.94
C TYR A 258 7.54 14.61 9.46
N LEU A 259 8.09 13.43 9.14
CA LEU A 259 8.38 13.03 7.76
C LEU A 259 7.13 13.13 6.87
N TYR A 260 6.00 12.58 7.32
CA TYR A 260 4.77 12.58 6.53
C TYR A 260 4.13 13.96 6.43
N LEU A 261 4.26 14.82 7.44
CA LEU A 261 3.81 16.21 7.37
C LEU A 261 4.57 16.99 6.29
N PHE A 262 5.91 16.87 6.25
CA PHE A 262 6.71 17.51 5.20
C PHE A 262 6.43 16.93 3.82
N LEU A 263 6.29 15.61 3.72
CA LEU A 263 5.93 14.94 2.47
C LEU A 263 4.56 15.40 1.95
N PHE A 264 3.59 15.54 2.85
CA PHE A 264 2.24 15.98 2.51
C PHE A 264 2.22 17.45 2.11
N ALA A 265 2.95 18.32 2.81
CA ALA A 265 3.12 19.72 2.43
C ALA A 265 3.74 19.84 1.02
N GLY A 266 4.79 19.08 0.74
CA GLY A 266 5.40 19.01 -0.60
C GLY A 266 4.42 18.55 -1.69
N PHE A 267 3.60 17.54 -1.38
CA PHE A 267 2.55 17.06 -2.29
C PHE A 267 1.50 18.13 -2.59
N LEU A 268 1.03 18.88 -1.58
CA LEU A 268 0.09 19.98 -1.76
C LEU A 268 0.68 21.11 -2.61
N LEU A 269 1.92 21.51 -2.33
CA LEU A 269 2.62 22.56 -3.09
C LEU A 269 2.78 22.17 -4.56
N GLN A 270 3.20 20.93 -4.83
CA GLN A 270 3.32 20.42 -6.20
C GLN A 270 1.98 20.43 -6.94
N ARG A 271 0.88 20.06 -6.26
CA ARG A 271 -0.48 20.05 -6.84
C ARG A 271 -1.00 21.45 -7.13
N LYS A 272 -0.81 22.42 -6.23
CA LYS A 272 -1.20 23.82 -6.44
C LYS A 272 -0.48 24.40 -7.67
N ASN A 273 0.83 24.23 -7.74
CA ASN A 273 1.62 24.72 -8.88
C ASN A 273 1.16 24.09 -10.21
N PHE A 274 0.74 22.82 -10.20
CA PHE A 274 0.22 22.16 -11.40
C PHE A 274 -1.17 22.65 -11.84
N GLN A 275 -2.01 23.11 -10.91
CA GLN A 275 -3.28 23.77 -11.25
C GLN A 275 -3.03 25.15 -11.87
N ILE A 276 -2.12 25.93 -11.28
CA ILE A 276 -1.74 27.26 -11.80
C ILE A 276 -1.17 27.17 -13.22
N ILE A 277 -0.30 26.19 -13.51
CA ILE A 277 0.27 25.99 -14.86
C ILE A 277 -0.79 25.59 -15.90
N LYS A 278 -1.92 25.00 -15.50
CA LYS A 278 -3.02 24.66 -16.41
C LYS A 278 -4.00 25.81 -16.65
N GLU A 279 -4.01 26.80 -15.75
CA GLU A 279 -4.92 27.95 -15.81
C GLU A 279 -4.32 29.13 -16.61
N ASN A 280 -2.99 29.14 -16.80
CA ASN A 280 -2.27 30.07 -17.69
C ASN A 280 -2.00 29.45 -19.06
#